data_AF-A0A954US88-F1
#
_entry.id   AF-A0A954US88-F1
#
_cell.length_a   1.000
_cell.length_b   1.000
_cell.length_c   1.000
_cell.angle_alpha   90.00
_cell.angle_beta   90.00
_cell.angle_gamma   90.00
#
_symmetry.space_group_name_H-M   'P 1'
#
loop_
_entity.id
_entity.type
_entity.pdbx_description
1 polymer ?
#
loop_
_entity_poly.entity_id
_entity_poly.type
_entity_poly.pdbx_seq_one_letter_code
_entity_poly.pdbx_strand_id
1 'polypeptide(L)'
;MSARRVARTLVIAMACGVLGNAGVAPIVADEAYPIRPIKVIVPFSPGGSTDALARHIQAEIDRRQLLPQPMAIVNIEGAGSAIGSRRAKNAEPDGYTLMCLNEAIVTSKYWGSVEYGPEAFEPIASTGEQGTILTVRDDSPYRTLGDLLVDAKRRPGKVTAAVALGTPSHFACLGAQSALAGAELRHAQIGGGAHRFAALKGGHVDLTTFSTDEFQRFREEGLRGLAYLGRERNADMPEIPTALEQGYDVQRSIMLYWWAPKGTPPERLRVIGDALEQAMQGETLRERLAAASVEPVFLRGDELRRKLVQVEADAQSVDPRRQIRSPRTVLWTLVVMAALALWSVWEMMTSETSSKRAARIDAIHPSKSLGAAALTVAFVVWLSSGMAPLWASIGGFMLSCGAWLGGLRTRGMAVALLLLTVALSAGFHYLFTYLFVVDF
;
A
#
# COMPACT_ATOMS: atom_id res chain seq x y z
N MET A 1 32.82 -10.27 -73.81
CA MET A 1 33.19 -10.82 -72.49
C MET A 1 32.19 -10.29 -71.46
N SER A 2 31.46 -11.20 -70.82
CA SER A 2 30.14 -10.91 -70.23
C SER A 2 30.19 -10.22 -68.86
N ALA A 3 29.14 -9.44 -68.60
CA ALA A 3 28.85 -8.60 -67.43
C ALA A 3 28.89 -9.29 -66.04
N ARG A 4 29.33 -10.56 -65.97
CA ARG A 4 29.46 -11.33 -64.73
C ARG A 4 30.81 -11.18 -64.03
N ARG A 5 31.81 -10.52 -64.64
CA ARG A 5 33.13 -10.30 -64.01
C ARG A 5 33.27 -8.95 -63.29
N VAL A 6 32.44 -7.96 -63.59
CA VAL A 6 32.47 -6.64 -62.93
C VAL A 6 31.76 -6.65 -61.57
N ALA A 7 30.73 -7.50 -61.41
CA ALA A 7 29.98 -7.63 -60.16
C ALA A 7 30.76 -8.33 -59.02
N ARG A 8 31.87 -9.02 -59.32
CA ARG A 8 32.66 -9.76 -58.33
C ARG A 8 33.75 -8.92 -57.66
N THR A 9 34.16 -7.81 -58.28
CA THR A 9 35.20 -6.91 -57.74
C THR A 9 34.62 -5.80 -56.86
N LEU A 10 33.32 -5.49 -57.00
CA LEU A 10 32.63 -4.48 -56.17
C LEU A 10 32.14 -5.00 -54.81
N VAL A 11 31.99 -6.32 -54.63
CA VAL A 11 31.57 -6.92 -53.35
C VAL A 11 32.72 -7.04 -52.34
N ILE A 12 33.97 -7.08 -52.80
CA ILE A 12 35.15 -7.18 -51.90
C ILE A 12 35.57 -5.79 -51.36
N ALA A 13 35.25 -4.70 -52.06
CA ALA A 13 35.54 -3.33 -51.59
C ALA A 13 34.54 -2.80 -50.53
N MET A 14 33.38 -3.44 -50.37
CA MET A 14 32.39 -3.10 -49.31
C MET A 14 32.55 -3.96 -48.04
N ALA A 15 33.50 -4.90 -48.01
CA ALA A 15 33.75 -5.78 -46.86
C ALA A 15 34.92 -5.32 -45.96
N CYS A 16 35.69 -4.31 -46.36
CA CYS A 16 36.79 -3.75 -45.56
C CYS A 16 36.44 -2.44 -44.82
N GLY A 17 35.20 -1.95 -44.92
CA GLY A 17 34.74 -0.73 -44.25
C GLY A 17 34.03 -0.93 -42.89
N VAL A 18 33.85 -2.17 -42.44
CA VAL A 18 33.01 -2.49 -41.25
C VAL A 18 33.82 -2.98 -40.04
N LEU A 19 35.15 -3.02 -40.12
CA LEU A 19 36.03 -3.45 -39.01
C LEU A 19 36.64 -2.30 -38.19
N GLY A 20 36.20 -1.05 -38.41
CA GLY A 20 36.78 0.15 -37.79
C GLY A 20 35.98 0.78 -36.65
N ASN A 21 34.92 0.14 -36.14
CA ASN A 21 34.18 0.65 -34.99
C ASN A 21 33.93 -0.45 -33.95
N ALA A 22 34.99 -1.14 -33.53
CA ALA A 22 35.04 -1.66 -32.18
C ALA A 22 35.02 -0.43 -31.27
N GLY A 23 33.81 0.04 -30.96
CA GLY A 23 33.58 1.04 -29.94
C GLY A 23 34.22 0.53 -28.67
N VAL A 24 35.40 1.07 -28.37
CA VAL A 24 35.88 1.17 -27.01
C VAL A 24 34.77 1.93 -26.32
N ALA A 25 33.87 1.21 -25.64
CA ALA A 25 32.98 1.83 -24.69
C ALA A 25 33.88 2.70 -23.83
N PRO A 26 33.62 4.01 -23.69
CA PRO A 26 34.39 4.81 -22.78
C PRO A 26 34.33 4.07 -21.45
N ILE A 27 35.50 3.60 -20.99
CA ILE A 27 35.70 3.32 -19.58
C ILE A 27 35.41 4.67 -18.96
N VAL A 28 34.17 4.86 -18.52
CA VAL A 28 33.81 6.01 -17.70
C VAL A 28 34.69 5.82 -16.48
N ALA A 29 35.78 6.56 -16.46
CA ALA A 29 36.64 6.68 -15.30
C ALA A 29 35.72 6.91 -14.12
N ASP A 30 35.93 6.10 -13.08
CA ASP A 30 35.23 6.11 -11.79
C ASP A 30 34.91 7.56 -11.40
N GLU A 31 33.72 8.04 -11.79
CA GLU A 31 33.28 9.38 -11.43
C GLU A 31 33.16 9.33 -9.92
N ALA A 32 33.94 10.16 -9.22
CA ALA A 32 33.99 10.18 -7.76
C ALA A 32 32.57 10.29 -7.19
N TYR A 33 31.97 9.16 -6.81
CA TYR A 33 30.59 9.11 -6.35
C TYR A 33 30.58 9.04 -4.81
N PRO A 34 29.73 9.83 -4.13
CA PRO A 34 28.91 10.94 -4.63
C PRO A 34 29.67 12.27 -4.82
N ILE A 35 29.34 13.08 -5.85
CA ILE A 35 29.82 14.48 -6.03
C ILE A 35 28.80 15.55 -5.60
N ARG A 36 27.58 15.15 -5.23
CA ARG A 36 26.51 16.02 -4.73
C ARG A 36 25.70 15.30 -3.64
N PRO A 37 24.91 16.02 -2.83
CA PRO A 37 24.10 15.40 -1.79
C PRO A 37 23.16 14.31 -2.31
N ILE A 38 23.02 13.23 -1.53
CA ILE A 38 22.12 12.11 -1.83
C ILE A 38 20.78 12.37 -1.15
N LYS A 39 19.70 12.41 -1.92
CA LYS A 39 18.34 12.53 -1.38
C LYS A 39 17.85 11.17 -0.90
N VAL A 40 17.34 11.09 0.31
CA VAL A 40 16.69 9.89 0.86
C VAL A 40 15.22 10.20 1.12
N ILE A 41 14.34 9.54 0.39
CA ILE A 41 12.89 9.67 0.57
C ILE A 41 12.47 8.77 1.74
N VAL A 42 11.83 9.37 2.76
CA VAL A 42 11.13 8.64 3.82
C VAL A 42 9.62 8.77 3.57
N PRO A 43 8.91 7.71 3.17
CA PRO A 43 7.49 7.80 2.80
C PRO A 43 6.49 7.95 3.96
N PHE A 44 6.86 8.67 5.01
CA PHE A 44 6.06 8.89 6.22
C PHE A 44 6.29 10.30 6.77
N SER A 45 5.39 10.73 7.67
CA SER A 45 5.48 12.00 8.37
C SER A 45 6.82 12.14 9.13
N PRO A 46 7.38 13.35 9.22
CA PRO A 46 8.54 13.62 10.07
C PRO A 46 8.29 13.22 11.53
N GLY A 47 9.32 12.73 12.22
CA GLY A 47 9.25 12.36 13.64
C GLY A 47 8.64 11.00 13.96
N GLY A 48 8.19 10.24 12.95
CA GLY A 48 7.86 8.82 13.12
C GLY A 48 9.11 7.94 13.23
N SER A 49 8.94 6.68 13.67
CA SER A 49 10.07 5.73 13.86
C SER A 49 10.99 5.66 12.62
N THR A 50 10.44 5.39 11.43
CA THR A 50 11.22 5.34 10.17
C THR A 50 12.06 6.60 9.91
N ASP A 51 11.51 7.79 10.19
CA ASP A 51 12.23 9.07 10.02
C ASP A 51 13.34 9.23 11.06
N ALA A 52 13.07 8.90 12.32
CA ALA A 52 14.05 8.96 13.40
C ALA A 52 15.24 8.03 13.13
N LEU A 53 15.00 6.77 12.74
CA LEU A 53 16.05 5.83 12.40
C LEU A 53 16.89 6.30 11.20
N ALA A 54 16.23 6.75 10.12
CA ALA A 54 16.94 7.25 8.94
C ALA A 54 17.84 8.44 9.29
N ARG A 55 17.39 9.36 10.16
CA ARG A 55 18.18 10.50 10.64
C ARG A 55 19.29 10.09 11.60
N HIS A 56 19.10 9.08 12.45
CA HIS A 56 20.18 8.57 13.30
C HIS A 56 21.32 7.96 12.47
N ILE A 57 20.98 7.18 11.43
CA ILE A 57 21.96 6.62 10.49
C ILE A 57 22.65 7.72 9.69
N GLN A 58 21.88 8.68 9.15
CA GLN A 58 22.42 9.87 8.46
C GLN A 58 23.44 10.60 9.35
N ALA A 59 23.07 10.92 10.59
CA ALA A 59 23.94 11.63 11.51
C ALA A 59 25.22 10.84 11.85
N GLU A 60 25.14 9.51 11.90
CA GLU A 60 26.31 8.65 12.13
C GLU A 60 27.23 8.62 10.91
N ILE A 61 26.68 8.57 9.70
CA ILE A 61 27.42 8.70 8.43
C ILE A 61 28.17 10.03 8.38
N ASP A 62 27.50 11.13 8.70
CA ASP A 62 28.09 12.47 8.70
C ASP A 62 29.19 12.60 9.77
N ARG A 63 28.90 12.14 11.00
CA ARG A 63 29.84 12.19 12.14
C ARG A 63 31.14 11.45 11.84
N ARG A 64 31.05 10.31 11.15
CA ARG A 64 32.20 9.45 10.81
C ARG A 64 32.76 9.72 9.42
N GLN A 65 32.24 10.71 8.70
CA GLN A 65 32.68 11.10 7.36
C GLN A 65 32.71 9.91 6.38
N LEU A 66 31.70 9.03 6.47
CA LEU A 66 31.65 7.79 5.68
C LEU A 66 31.31 8.02 4.20
N LEU A 67 30.84 9.23 3.88
CA LEU A 67 30.59 9.68 2.52
C LEU A 67 31.18 11.07 2.31
N PRO A 68 31.68 11.39 1.10
CA PRO A 68 32.17 12.71 0.75
C PRO A 68 31.06 13.76 0.60
N GLN A 69 29.80 13.32 0.54
CA GLN A 69 28.62 14.18 0.41
C GLN A 69 27.54 13.75 1.40
N PRO A 70 26.75 14.69 1.93
CA PRO A 70 25.73 14.38 2.91
C PRO A 70 24.56 13.63 2.28
N MET A 71 23.86 12.85 3.11
CA MET A 71 22.50 12.43 2.80
C MET A 71 21.51 13.52 3.23
N ALA A 72 20.40 13.70 2.52
CA ALA A 72 19.33 14.63 2.85
C ALA A 72 18.01 13.87 2.95
N ILE A 73 17.51 13.67 4.18
CA ILE A 73 16.23 13.02 4.45
C ILE A 73 15.08 13.95 4.06
N VAL A 74 14.19 13.48 3.17
CA VAL A 74 12.99 14.19 2.71
C VAL A 74 11.76 13.32 2.93
N ASN A 75 10.85 13.78 3.80
CA ASN A 75 9.59 13.11 4.09
C ASN A 75 8.56 13.35 2.98
N ILE A 76 7.97 12.28 2.44
CA ILE A 76 6.92 12.33 1.41
C ILE A 76 5.82 11.33 1.79
N GLU A 77 4.91 11.77 2.63
CA GLU A 77 3.81 10.98 3.17
C GLU A 77 2.62 10.82 2.21
N GLY A 78 1.67 9.96 2.60
CA GLY A 78 0.37 9.80 1.94
C GLY A 78 0.11 8.39 1.41
N ALA A 79 -1.16 7.96 1.48
CA ALA A 79 -1.65 6.66 1.04
C ALA A 79 -0.81 5.47 1.57
N GLY A 80 -0.50 5.46 2.86
CA GLY A 80 0.22 4.36 3.51
C GLY A 80 1.60 4.05 2.90
N SER A 81 2.39 5.09 2.60
CA SER A 81 3.69 5.06 1.91
C SER A 81 3.64 5.11 0.37
N ALA A 82 2.48 4.89 -0.25
CA ALA A 82 2.39 4.70 -1.70
C ALA A 82 2.85 5.92 -2.53
N ILE A 83 2.64 7.14 -2.05
CA ILE A 83 3.05 8.37 -2.78
C ILE A 83 4.57 8.50 -2.79
N GLY A 84 5.22 8.46 -1.62
CA GLY A 84 6.67 8.53 -1.48
C GLY A 84 7.38 7.38 -2.20
N SER A 85 6.87 6.16 -2.05
CA SER A 85 7.42 4.98 -2.73
C SER A 85 7.34 5.09 -4.25
N ARG A 86 6.23 5.60 -4.80
CA ARG A 86 6.08 5.79 -6.25
C ARG A 86 7.05 6.84 -6.78
N ARG A 87 7.28 7.89 -6.00
CA ARG A 87 8.27 8.91 -6.35
C ARG A 87 9.69 8.37 -6.35
N ALA A 88 10.05 7.54 -5.37
CA ALA A 88 11.34 6.87 -5.34
C ALA A 88 11.49 5.89 -6.51
N LYS A 89 10.47 5.06 -6.77
CA LYS A 89 10.45 4.11 -7.88
C LYS A 89 10.72 4.78 -9.24
N ASN A 90 10.14 5.97 -9.44
CA ASN A 90 10.21 6.71 -10.69
C ASN A 90 11.41 7.68 -10.76
N ALA A 91 12.29 7.72 -9.75
CA ALA A 91 13.47 8.57 -9.77
C ALA A 91 14.54 8.02 -10.73
N GLU A 92 15.48 8.87 -11.14
CA GLU A 92 16.62 8.45 -11.94
C GLU A 92 17.44 7.38 -11.18
N PRO A 93 17.82 6.26 -11.82
CA PRO A 93 18.61 5.20 -11.19
C PRO A 93 20.09 5.57 -11.12
N ASP A 94 20.40 6.74 -10.58
CA ASP A 94 21.75 7.31 -10.51
C ASP A 94 22.31 7.30 -9.07
N GLY A 95 21.64 6.65 -8.13
CA GLY A 95 22.06 6.59 -6.72
C GLY A 95 21.90 7.89 -5.91
N TYR A 96 21.55 9.02 -6.54
CA TYR A 96 21.33 10.28 -5.81
C TYR A 96 19.91 10.43 -5.26
N THR A 97 19.00 9.53 -5.62
CA THR A 97 17.70 9.38 -4.95
C THR A 97 17.57 7.96 -4.42
N LEU A 98 17.44 7.84 -3.10
CA LEU A 98 17.20 6.59 -2.39
C LEU A 98 15.86 6.66 -1.66
N MET A 99 15.41 5.53 -1.15
CA MET A 99 14.26 5.44 -0.25
C MET A 99 14.63 4.64 0.99
N CYS A 100 14.23 5.15 2.15
CA CYS A 100 14.28 4.44 3.41
C CYS A 100 12.84 4.17 3.84
N LEU A 101 12.45 2.89 3.86
CA LEU A 101 11.08 2.47 4.14
C LEU A 101 11.09 1.12 4.85
N ASN A 102 10.14 0.91 5.75
CA ASN A 102 9.95 -0.37 6.41
C ASN A 102 9.22 -1.39 5.49
N GLU A 103 8.75 -2.49 6.05
CA GLU A 103 8.00 -3.54 5.34
C GLU A 103 6.68 -3.08 4.69
N ALA A 104 6.27 -1.81 4.86
CA ALA A 104 5.11 -1.23 4.18
C ALA A 104 5.13 -1.40 2.66
N ILE A 105 6.32 -1.47 2.03
CA ILE A 105 6.43 -1.75 0.59
C ILE A 105 5.89 -3.13 0.21
N VAL A 106 6.01 -4.10 1.10
CA VAL A 106 5.49 -5.46 0.94
C VAL A 106 4.01 -5.49 1.31
N THR A 107 3.65 -4.98 2.49
CA THR A 107 2.26 -5.05 2.98
C THR A 107 1.30 -4.28 2.06
N SER A 108 1.71 -3.12 1.52
CA SER A 108 0.88 -2.34 0.59
C SER A 108 0.64 -3.05 -0.74
N LYS A 109 1.62 -3.83 -1.24
CA LYS A 109 1.46 -4.70 -2.43
C LYS A 109 0.47 -5.83 -2.16
N TYR A 110 0.61 -6.50 -1.02
CA TYR A 110 -0.25 -7.64 -0.67
C TYR A 110 -1.65 -7.22 -0.22
N TRP A 111 -1.82 -6.00 0.26
CA TRP A 111 -3.14 -5.42 0.50
C TRP A 111 -3.82 -4.95 -0.79
N GLY A 112 -3.02 -4.55 -1.79
CA GLY A 112 -3.53 -4.03 -3.07
C GLY A 112 -3.63 -2.50 -3.14
N SER A 113 -3.05 -1.77 -2.18
CA SER A 113 -2.90 -0.31 -2.29
C SER A 113 -1.94 0.10 -3.41
N VAL A 114 -1.00 -0.78 -3.77
CA VAL A 114 -0.08 -0.60 -4.90
C VAL A 114 0.11 -1.90 -5.67
N GLU A 115 0.46 -1.78 -6.94
CA GLU A 115 0.72 -2.91 -7.85
C GLU A 115 2.20 -3.31 -7.91
N TYR A 116 3.05 -2.74 -7.05
CA TYR A 116 4.49 -2.97 -7.04
C TYR A 116 4.99 -3.16 -5.61
N GLY A 117 6.09 -3.91 -5.45
CA GLY A 117 6.75 -4.15 -4.17
C GLY A 117 8.27 -4.14 -4.30
N PRO A 118 9.01 -4.98 -3.55
CA PRO A 118 10.46 -5.05 -3.58
C PRO A 118 11.06 -5.20 -4.99
N GLU A 119 10.38 -5.89 -5.91
CA GLU A 119 10.84 -6.13 -7.28
C GLU A 119 10.99 -4.86 -8.15
N ALA A 120 10.43 -3.73 -7.69
CA ALA A 120 10.51 -2.44 -8.36
C ALA A 120 11.72 -1.59 -7.94
N PHE A 121 12.59 -2.11 -7.08
CA PHE A 121 13.73 -1.40 -6.50
C PHE A 121 14.97 -2.30 -6.48
N GLU A 122 16.14 -1.68 -6.28
CA GLU A 122 17.36 -2.37 -5.87
C GLU A 122 17.49 -2.30 -4.33
N PRO A 123 17.51 -3.44 -3.61
CA PRO A 123 17.74 -3.44 -2.17
C PRO A 123 19.22 -3.16 -1.85
N ILE A 124 19.49 -2.18 -1.00
CA ILE A 124 20.84 -1.79 -0.59
C ILE A 124 21.23 -2.53 0.69
N ALA A 125 20.45 -2.32 1.76
CA ALA A 125 20.69 -2.87 3.09
C ALA A 125 19.40 -2.85 3.92
N SER A 126 19.34 -3.68 4.96
CA SER A 126 18.49 -3.42 6.13
C SER A 126 19.37 -2.92 7.27
N THR A 127 18.85 -2.01 8.11
CA THR A 127 19.65 -1.30 9.14
C THR A 127 18.92 -1.21 10.50
N GLY A 128 18.01 -2.12 10.77
CA GLY A 128 17.28 -2.13 12.02
C GLY A 128 16.01 -2.97 11.95
N GLU A 129 15.68 -3.56 13.09
CA GLU A 129 14.47 -4.33 13.28
C GLU A 129 13.79 -3.86 14.57
N GLN A 130 12.49 -3.64 14.51
CA GLN A 130 11.68 -3.37 15.70
C GLN A 130 10.64 -4.46 15.85
N GLY A 131 10.52 -5.02 17.04
CA GLY A 131 9.42 -5.95 17.32
C GLY A 131 8.07 -5.23 17.38
N THR A 132 7.03 -6.01 17.15
CA THR A 132 5.63 -5.59 17.27
C THR A 132 5.00 -6.25 18.49
N ILE A 133 4.22 -5.51 19.27
CA ILE A 133 3.51 -6.01 20.46
C ILE A 133 2.01 -5.94 20.23
N LEU A 134 1.35 -7.09 20.33
CA LEU A 134 -0.11 -7.18 20.29
C LEU A 134 -0.66 -6.77 21.65
N THR A 135 -1.45 -5.71 21.68
CA THR A 135 -1.73 -4.91 22.88
C THR A 135 -3.24 -4.76 23.09
N VAL A 136 -3.65 -4.84 24.35
CA VAL A 136 -5.03 -4.59 24.82
C VAL A 136 -5.02 -3.59 25.97
N ARG A 137 -6.20 -3.14 26.42
CA ARG A 137 -6.30 -2.41 27.70
C ARG A 137 -5.97 -3.31 28.89
N ASP A 138 -5.50 -2.73 29.99
CA ASP A 138 -5.18 -3.48 31.20
C ASP A 138 -6.37 -4.19 31.85
N ASP A 139 -7.55 -3.60 31.72
CA ASP A 139 -8.83 -4.12 32.19
C ASP A 139 -9.48 -5.12 31.22
N SER A 140 -8.84 -5.41 30.08
CA SER A 140 -9.31 -6.36 29.09
C SER A 140 -9.52 -7.75 29.71
N PRO A 141 -10.58 -8.48 29.30
CA PRO A 141 -10.76 -9.86 29.71
C PRO A 141 -9.70 -10.80 29.14
N TYR A 142 -8.97 -10.39 28.09
CA TYR A 142 -7.92 -11.20 27.48
C TYR A 142 -6.62 -11.04 28.25
N ARG A 143 -6.04 -12.14 28.72
CA ARG A 143 -4.77 -12.15 29.46
C ARG A 143 -3.62 -12.74 28.63
N THR A 144 -3.96 -13.55 27.64
CA THR A 144 -3.03 -14.18 26.69
C THR A 144 -3.49 -13.96 25.25
N LEU A 145 -2.60 -14.20 24.28
CA LEU A 145 -2.97 -14.25 22.87
C LEU A 145 -4.00 -15.37 22.62
N GLY A 146 -3.87 -16.50 23.33
CA GLY A 146 -4.79 -17.62 23.20
C GLY A 146 -6.22 -17.27 23.61
N ASP A 147 -6.42 -16.55 24.71
CA ASP A 147 -7.76 -16.10 25.16
C ASP A 147 -8.45 -15.28 24.07
N LEU A 148 -7.70 -14.36 23.46
CA LEU A 148 -8.18 -13.46 22.42
C LEU A 148 -8.56 -14.24 21.16
N LEU A 149 -7.69 -15.14 20.68
CA LEU A 149 -7.93 -15.91 19.48
C LEU A 149 -9.08 -16.91 19.65
N VAL A 150 -9.19 -17.55 20.80
CA VAL A 150 -10.30 -18.46 21.13
C VAL A 150 -11.63 -17.71 21.11
N ASP A 151 -11.68 -16.51 21.67
CA ASP A 151 -12.91 -15.72 21.64
C ASP A 151 -13.23 -15.17 20.25
N ALA A 152 -12.21 -14.74 19.48
CA ALA A 152 -12.37 -14.35 18.08
C ALA A 152 -12.89 -15.51 17.20
N LYS A 153 -12.56 -16.76 17.55
CA LYS A 153 -13.12 -17.97 16.90
C LYS A 153 -14.54 -18.27 17.35
N ARG A 154 -14.83 -18.10 18.64
CA ARG A 154 -16.18 -18.33 19.21
C ARG A 154 -17.19 -17.29 18.72
N ARG A 155 -16.74 -16.04 18.54
CA ARG A 155 -17.57 -14.89 18.14
C ARG A 155 -16.92 -14.16 16.95
N PRO A 156 -16.94 -14.76 15.74
CA PRO A 156 -16.31 -14.18 14.55
C PRO A 156 -16.76 -12.73 14.30
N GLY A 157 -15.79 -11.83 14.08
CA GLY A 157 -16.02 -10.41 13.80
C GLY A 157 -16.50 -9.57 14.99
N LYS A 158 -16.54 -10.13 16.21
CA LYS A 158 -16.90 -9.39 17.43
C LYS A 158 -15.72 -8.78 18.17
N VAL A 159 -14.54 -9.39 18.08
CA VAL A 159 -13.31 -8.82 18.62
C VAL A 159 -12.77 -7.81 17.62
N THR A 160 -12.49 -6.60 18.07
CA THR A 160 -12.24 -5.43 17.22
C THR A 160 -10.80 -4.95 17.34
N ALA A 161 -10.09 -4.85 16.22
CA ALA A 161 -8.70 -4.41 16.18
C ALA A 161 -8.58 -3.04 15.50
N ALA A 162 -7.97 -2.06 16.17
CA ALA A 162 -7.54 -0.83 15.50
C ALA A 162 -6.29 -1.09 14.68
N VAL A 163 -6.33 -0.81 13.38
CA VAL A 163 -5.20 -0.99 12.46
C VAL A 163 -5.21 0.09 11.40
N ALA A 164 -4.05 0.39 10.83
CA ALA A 164 -3.98 1.08 9.56
C ALA A 164 -3.92 0.01 8.45
N LEU A 165 -4.99 -0.12 7.67
CA LEU A 165 -5.13 -1.07 6.57
C LEU A 165 -3.97 -0.95 5.59
N GLY A 166 -3.47 -2.09 5.13
CA GLY A 166 -2.32 -2.18 4.24
C GLY A 166 -0.95 -1.92 4.88
N THR A 167 -0.89 -1.56 6.16
CA THR A 167 0.36 -1.32 6.88
C THR A 167 0.82 -2.55 7.68
N PRO A 168 2.04 -2.54 8.24
CA PRO A 168 2.52 -3.58 9.14
C PRO A 168 1.56 -3.93 10.28
N SER A 169 0.91 -2.92 10.87
CA SER A 169 -0.05 -3.13 11.96
C SER A 169 -1.22 -4.02 11.56
N HIS A 170 -1.72 -3.86 10.33
CA HIS A 170 -2.79 -4.69 9.80
C HIS A 170 -2.33 -6.12 9.55
N PHE A 171 -1.14 -6.29 8.96
CA PHE A 171 -0.57 -7.62 8.70
C PHE A 171 -0.15 -8.36 9.97
N ALA A 172 0.14 -7.63 11.05
CA ALA A 172 0.36 -8.21 12.37
C ALA A 172 -0.92 -8.81 12.95
N CYS A 173 -2.03 -8.08 12.90
CA CYS A 173 -3.35 -8.61 13.30
C CYS A 173 -3.80 -9.77 12.41
N LEU A 174 -3.60 -9.69 11.09
CA LEU A 174 -3.90 -10.79 10.17
C LEU A 174 -3.07 -12.03 10.49
N GLY A 175 -1.78 -11.88 10.78
CA GLY A 175 -0.91 -12.97 11.23
C GLY A 175 -1.42 -13.64 12.50
N ALA A 176 -1.75 -12.85 13.52
CA ALA A 176 -2.33 -13.36 14.76
C ALA A 176 -3.66 -14.09 14.52
N GLN A 177 -4.55 -13.50 13.72
CA GLN A 177 -5.82 -14.12 13.35
C GLN A 177 -5.62 -15.47 12.64
N SER A 178 -4.70 -15.54 11.68
CA SER A 178 -4.41 -16.76 10.92
C SER A 178 -3.77 -17.86 11.77
N ALA A 179 -3.22 -17.55 12.95
CA ALA A 179 -2.59 -18.51 13.85
C ALA A 179 -3.58 -19.52 14.45
N LEU A 180 -4.87 -19.18 14.50
CA LEU A 180 -5.92 -20.10 14.96
C LEU A 180 -7.03 -20.21 13.91
N ALA A 181 -7.11 -21.38 13.26
CA ALA A 181 -8.12 -21.63 12.24
C ALA A 181 -9.55 -21.34 12.75
N GLY A 182 -10.24 -20.45 12.05
CA GLY A 182 -11.60 -20.01 12.35
C GLY A 182 -11.71 -18.75 13.22
N ALA A 183 -10.59 -18.19 13.72
CA ALA A 183 -10.59 -16.88 14.37
C ALA A 183 -10.84 -15.77 13.34
N GLU A 184 -11.69 -14.80 13.69
CA GLU A 184 -11.99 -13.65 12.84
C GLU A 184 -12.09 -12.38 13.68
N LEU A 185 -11.20 -11.43 13.41
CA LEU A 185 -11.16 -10.10 14.01
C LEU A 185 -11.86 -9.10 13.06
N ARG A 186 -12.54 -8.11 13.64
CA ARG A 186 -13.05 -6.96 12.89
C ARG A 186 -12.00 -5.85 12.89
N HIS A 187 -11.40 -5.59 11.75
CA HIS A 187 -10.41 -4.54 11.58
C HIS A 187 -11.08 -3.17 11.39
N ALA A 188 -10.78 -2.22 12.28
CA ALA A 188 -11.20 -0.83 12.19
C ALA A 188 -10.06 0.02 11.65
N GLN A 189 -10.28 0.71 10.53
CA GLN A 189 -9.33 1.64 9.93
C GLN A 189 -9.13 2.85 10.84
N ILE A 190 -8.03 2.85 11.58
CA ILE A 190 -7.63 3.91 12.49
C ILE A 190 -6.15 4.13 12.22
N GLY A 191 -5.76 5.39 11.99
CA GLY A 191 -4.45 5.78 11.44
C GLY A 191 -3.23 5.44 12.32
N GLY A 192 -2.33 6.42 12.50
CA GLY A 192 -1.07 6.20 13.22
C GLY A 192 -1.24 5.70 14.66
N GLY A 193 -0.14 5.24 15.29
CA GLY A 193 -0.13 4.69 16.64
C GLY A 193 -0.86 5.53 17.68
N ALA A 194 -0.69 6.86 17.67
CA ALA A 194 -1.37 7.76 18.61
C ALA A 194 -2.92 7.70 18.51
N HIS A 195 -3.48 7.60 17.29
CA HIS A 195 -4.92 7.46 17.11
C HIS A 195 -5.41 6.08 17.56
N ARG A 196 -4.65 5.03 17.26
CA ARG A 196 -4.95 3.66 17.70
C ARG A 196 -4.87 3.51 19.22
N PHE A 197 -3.91 4.19 19.84
CA PHE A 197 -3.78 4.34 21.29
C PHE A 197 -5.04 4.98 21.90
N ALA A 198 -5.43 6.16 21.40
CA ALA A 198 -6.63 6.85 21.89
C ALA A 198 -7.89 5.99 21.73
N ALA A 199 -8.04 5.28 20.60
CA ALA A 199 -9.16 4.39 20.36
C ALA A 199 -9.19 3.18 21.30
N LEU A 200 -8.03 2.56 21.55
CA LEU A 200 -7.91 1.43 22.46
C LEU A 200 -8.20 1.86 23.90
N LYS A 201 -7.56 2.95 24.37
CA LYS A 201 -7.74 3.51 25.71
C LYS A 201 -9.19 3.95 25.94
N GLY A 202 -9.83 4.53 24.94
CA GLY A 202 -11.21 5.02 25.00
C GLY A 202 -12.29 3.93 24.95
N GLY A 203 -11.94 2.65 24.83
CA GLY A 203 -12.95 1.59 24.79
C GLY A 203 -13.51 1.26 23.40
N HIS A 204 -13.05 1.93 22.35
CA HIS A 204 -13.64 1.82 21.01
C HIS A 204 -13.21 0.58 20.23
N VAL A 205 -12.06 0.01 20.59
CA VAL A 205 -11.56 -1.27 20.08
C VAL A 205 -11.08 -2.17 21.22
N ASP A 206 -10.92 -3.46 20.95
CA ASP A 206 -10.47 -4.45 21.92
C ASP A 206 -8.94 -4.62 21.93
N LEU A 207 -8.30 -4.48 20.75
CA LEU A 207 -6.86 -4.63 20.60
C LEU A 207 -6.27 -3.69 19.54
N THR A 208 -4.95 -3.58 19.55
CA THR A 208 -4.14 -3.06 18.43
C THR A 208 -2.73 -3.64 18.51
N THR A 209 -1.85 -3.27 17.58
CA THR A 209 -0.44 -3.65 17.59
C THR A 209 0.44 -2.40 17.60
N PHE A 210 1.38 -2.31 18.54
CA PHE A 210 2.32 -1.19 18.61
C PHE A 210 3.71 -1.67 18.24
N SER A 211 4.52 -0.79 17.66
CA SER A 211 5.97 -1.03 17.68
C SER A 211 6.47 -1.01 19.13
N THR A 212 7.66 -1.55 19.35
CA THR A 212 8.26 -1.63 20.68
C THR A 212 8.37 -0.24 21.33
N ASP A 213 8.78 0.79 20.58
CA ASP A 213 8.86 2.17 21.05
C ASP A 213 7.49 2.79 21.36
N GLU A 214 6.49 2.57 20.49
CA GLU A 214 5.12 3.02 20.73
C GLU A 214 4.54 2.38 22.00
N PHE A 215 4.72 1.08 22.18
CA PHE A 215 4.24 0.38 23.37
C PHE A 215 4.94 0.89 24.63
N GLN A 216 6.26 1.04 24.63
CA GLN A 216 6.99 1.59 25.79
C GLN A 216 6.49 2.99 26.18
N ARG A 217 6.14 3.82 25.19
CA ARG A 217 5.55 5.14 25.43
C ARG A 217 4.15 5.09 26.03
N PHE A 218 3.36 4.07 25.68
CA PHE A 218 1.94 4.00 26.04
C PHE A 218 1.62 3.02 27.19
N ARG A 219 2.52 2.10 27.53
CA ARG A 219 2.28 0.98 28.47
C ARG A 219 1.80 1.45 29.84
N GLU A 220 2.34 2.55 30.35
CA GLU A 220 2.01 3.08 31.68
C GLU A 220 0.61 3.73 31.72
N GLU A 221 -0.02 3.95 30.56
CA GLU A 221 -1.34 4.56 30.47
C GLU A 221 -2.49 3.53 30.52
N GLY A 222 -2.25 2.36 31.10
CA GLY A 222 -3.25 1.31 31.33
C GLY A 222 -3.36 0.31 30.18
N LEU A 223 -2.22 -0.09 29.59
CA LEU A 223 -2.17 -1.05 28.49
C LEU A 223 -1.38 -2.31 28.87
N ARG A 224 -1.75 -3.43 28.25
CA ARG A 224 -1.12 -4.73 28.41
C ARG A 224 -0.70 -5.33 27.09
N GLY A 225 0.56 -5.72 26.98
CA GLY A 225 1.04 -6.57 25.90
C GLY A 225 0.63 -8.02 26.12
N LEU A 226 -0.04 -8.62 25.14
CA LEU A 226 -0.43 -10.04 25.14
C LEU A 226 0.64 -10.93 24.51
N ALA A 227 1.29 -10.44 23.45
CA ALA A 227 2.31 -11.17 22.73
C ALA A 227 3.30 -10.22 22.06
N TYR A 228 4.59 -10.47 22.28
CA TYR A 228 5.65 -9.95 21.43
C TYR A 228 5.74 -10.82 20.17
N LEU A 229 5.72 -10.21 18.99
CA LEU A 229 5.76 -10.92 17.71
C LEU A 229 7.20 -11.10 17.18
N GLY A 230 8.19 -11.11 18.07
CA GLY A 230 9.56 -11.49 17.74
C GLY A 230 9.85 -12.98 18.00
N ARG A 231 11.05 -13.42 17.61
CA ARG A 231 11.53 -14.80 17.83
C ARG A 231 11.76 -15.10 19.31
N GLU A 232 12.39 -14.16 19.99
CA GLU A 232 12.72 -14.22 21.41
C GLU A 232 12.03 -13.06 22.14
N ARG A 233 11.94 -13.12 23.47
CA ARG A 233 11.39 -12.01 24.24
C ARG A 233 12.22 -10.75 24.05
N ASN A 234 11.56 -9.60 24.11
CA ASN A 234 12.28 -8.33 24.16
C ASN A 234 12.98 -8.19 25.51
N ALA A 235 14.27 -7.85 25.52
CA ALA A 235 15.08 -7.76 26.74
C ALA A 235 14.60 -6.65 27.70
N ASP A 236 14.02 -5.57 27.18
CA ASP A 236 13.49 -4.46 27.98
C ASP A 236 12.08 -4.75 28.53
N MET A 237 11.43 -5.80 28.03
CA MET A 237 10.08 -6.23 28.42
C MET A 237 9.97 -7.75 28.53
N PRO A 238 10.81 -8.39 29.37
CA PRO A 238 10.86 -9.84 29.48
C PRO A 238 9.58 -10.45 30.07
N GLU A 239 8.71 -9.63 30.67
CA GLU A 239 7.40 -10.03 31.18
C GLU A 239 6.39 -10.36 30.07
N ILE A 240 6.58 -9.84 28.86
CA ILE A 240 5.68 -10.08 27.73
C ILE A 240 6.14 -11.35 27.00
N PRO A 241 5.34 -12.44 27.01
CA PRO A 241 5.70 -13.66 26.28
C PRO A 241 5.68 -13.43 24.77
N THR A 242 6.44 -14.23 24.03
CA THR A 242 6.32 -14.22 22.56
C THR A 242 5.04 -14.95 22.13
N ALA A 243 4.61 -14.76 20.88
CA ALA A 243 3.57 -15.59 20.30
C ALA A 243 4.01 -17.07 20.20
N LEU A 244 5.30 -17.30 19.90
CA LEU A 244 5.89 -18.64 19.79
C LEU A 244 5.85 -19.41 21.11
N GLU A 245 6.18 -18.75 22.23
CA GLU A 245 6.08 -19.35 23.58
C GLU A 245 4.64 -19.71 23.95
N GLN A 246 3.67 -19.03 23.37
CA GLN A 246 2.24 -19.32 23.54
C GLN A 246 1.72 -20.38 22.56
N GLY A 247 2.58 -20.96 21.71
CA GLY A 247 2.23 -22.01 20.75
C GLY A 247 1.67 -21.51 19.42
N TYR A 248 1.85 -20.22 19.11
CA TYR A 248 1.39 -19.61 17.86
C TYR A 248 2.58 -19.19 17.00
N ASP A 249 2.69 -19.75 15.79
CA ASP A 249 3.74 -19.38 14.82
C ASP A 249 3.43 -18.04 14.14
N VAL A 250 3.59 -16.96 14.91
CA VAL A 250 3.34 -15.59 14.46
C VAL A 250 4.56 -14.75 14.78
N GLN A 251 5.26 -14.35 13.73
CA GLN A 251 6.42 -13.48 13.83
C GLN A 251 6.21 -12.29 12.89
N ARG A 252 6.29 -11.08 13.44
CA ARG A 252 6.06 -9.81 12.74
C ARG A 252 6.95 -8.74 13.34
N SER A 253 7.91 -8.29 12.54
CA SER A 253 8.86 -7.28 12.93
C SER A 253 8.95 -6.21 11.86
N ILE A 254 9.01 -4.96 12.32
CA ILE A 254 9.12 -3.79 11.47
C ILE A 254 10.60 -3.63 11.16
N MET A 255 11.02 -4.21 10.04
CA MET A 255 12.37 -4.11 9.55
C MET A 255 12.52 -2.89 8.63
N LEU A 256 13.59 -2.11 8.82
CA LEU A 256 13.90 -0.93 8.03
C LEU A 256 14.78 -1.30 6.83
N TYR A 257 14.40 -0.86 5.64
CA TYR A 257 15.10 -1.17 4.39
C TYR A 257 15.51 0.09 3.64
N TRP A 258 16.68 0.01 3.02
CA TRP A 258 17.22 1.03 2.12
C TRP A 258 17.13 0.52 0.68
N TRP A 259 16.56 1.35 -0.19
CA TRP A 259 16.24 1.03 -1.56
C TRP A 259 16.80 2.09 -2.50
N ALA A 260 17.25 1.67 -3.67
CA ALA A 260 17.48 2.55 -4.81
C ALA A 260 16.48 2.25 -5.94
N PRO A 261 16.25 3.18 -6.87
CA PRO A 261 15.48 2.91 -8.07
C PRO A 261 16.07 1.72 -8.84
N LYS A 262 15.20 0.93 -9.46
CA LYS A 262 15.61 -0.25 -10.23
C LYS A 262 16.60 0.12 -11.33
N GLY A 263 17.66 -0.69 -11.47
CA GLY A 263 18.73 -0.43 -12.44
C GLY A 263 19.79 0.56 -11.97
N THR A 264 19.79 0.97 -10.69
CA THR A 264 20.87 1.77 -10.13
C THR A 264 22.19 0.99 -10.23
N PRO A 265 23.28 1.60 -10.74
CA PRO A 265 24.54 0.89 -10.97
C PRO A 265 25.11 0.23 -9.70
N PRO A 266 25.60 -1.03 -9.78
CA PRO A 266 26.09 -1.79 -8.64
C PRO A 266 27.19 -1.09 -7.84
N GLU A 267 28.06 -0.31 -8.48
CA GLU A 267 29.12 0.45 -7.82
C GLU A 267 28.58 1.55 -6.89
N ARG A 268 27.47 2.19 -7.27
CA ARG A 268 26.80 3.20 -6.44
C ARG A 268 26.11 2.55 -5.25
N LEU A 269 25.43 1.43 -5.48
CA LEU A 269 24.85 0.60 -4.40
C LEU A 269 25.93 0.11 -3.44
N ARG A 270 27.13 -0.21 -3.96
CA ARG A 270 28.27 -0.61 -3.16
C ARG A 270 28.71 0.50 -2.22
N VAL A 271 28.97 1.71 -2.74
CA VAL A 271 29.38 2.87 -1.94
C VAL A 271 28.37 3.18 -0.82
N ILE A 272 27.07 3.19 -1.13
CA ILE A 272 26.03 3.45 -0.11
C ILE A 272 25.96 2.31 0.91
N GLY A 273 25.97 1.06 0.45
CA GLY A 273 25.93 -0.08 1.35
C GLY A 273 27.14 -0.14 2.28
N ASP A 274 28.34 0.20 1.80
CA ASP A 274 29.57 0.24 2.59
C ASP A 274 29.50 1.35 3.66
N ALA A 275 28.91 2.50 3.34
CA ALA A 275 28.67 3.57 4.31
C ALA A 275 27.63 3.18 5.38
N LEU A 276 26.54 2.52 4.99
CA LEU A 276 25.53 2.02 5.93
C LEU A 276 26.11 0.94 6.85
N GLU A 277 26.89 0.00 6.31
CA GLU A 277 27.56 -1.05 7.06
C GLU A 277 28.50 -0.48 8.11
N GLN A 278 29.36 0.47 7.71
CA GLN A 278 30.26 1.15 8.61
C GLN A 278 29.48 1.95 9.67
N ALA A 279 28.41 2.65 9.30
CA ALA A 279 27.58 3.39 10.25
C ALA A 279 27.00 2.47 11.34
N MET A 280 26.48 1.29 10.97
CA MET A 280 25.93 0.31 11.91
C MET A 280 26.95 -0.27 12.91
N GLN A 281 28.25 -0.12 12.65
CA GLN A 281 29.30 -0.49 13.60
C GLN A 281 29.57 0.60 14.66
N GLY A 282 28.96 1.78 14.53
CA GLY A 282 29.17 2.92 15.39
C GLY A 282 28.48 2.79 16.75
N GLU A 283 29.22 2.98 17.84
CA GLU A 283 28.68 2.84 19.19
C GLU A 283 27.58 3.88 19.49
N THR A 284 27.79 5.12 19.06
CA THR A 284 26.77 6.19 19.19
C THR A 284 25.46 5.84 18.47
N LEU A 285 25.54 5.14 17.35
CA LEU A 285 24.33 4.67 16.66
C LEU A 285 23.67 3.53 17.44
N ARG A 286 24.45 2.56 17.96
CA ARG A 286 23.90 1.48 18.80
C ARG A 286 23.16 2.02 20.02
N GLU A 287 23.74 3.00 20.72
CA GLU A 287 23.09 3.65 21.86
C GLU A 287 21.78 4.33 21.46
N ARG A 288 21.76 5.05 20.33
CA ARG A 288 20.55 5.70 19.80
C ARG A 288 19.48 4.70 19.37
N LEU A 289 19.87 3.60 18.73
CA LEU A 289 18.97 2.53 18.34
C LEU A 289 18.37 1.84 19.57
N ALA A 290 19.19 1.52 20.57
CA ALA A 290 18.71 0.96 21.84
C ALA A 290 17.73 1.91 22.55
N ALA A 291 18.05 3.20 22.62
CA ALA A 291 17.15 4.21 23.18
C ALA A 291 15.82 4.36 22.41
N ALA A 292 15.82 4.01 21.12
CA ALA A 292 14.63 3.96 20.28
C ALA A 292 13.97 2.57 20.23
N SER A 293 14.41 1.63 21.08
CA SER A 293 13.94 0.23 21.09
C SER A 293 14.02 -0.45 19.72
N VAL A 294 15.10 -0.17 18.99
CA VAL A 294 15.45 -0.78 17.70
C VAL A 294 16.61 -1.74 17.92
N GLU A 295 16.42 -2.97 17.48
CA GLU A 295 17.49 -3.95 17.43
C GLU A 295 18.41 -3.63 16.22
N PRO A 296 19.73 -3.49 16.44
CA PRO A 296 20.66 -3.21 15.36
C PRO A 296 20.85 -4.46 14.49
N VAL A 297 20.11 -4.52 13.39
CA VAL A 297 20.23 -5.58 12.38
C VAL A 297 20.80 -5.00 11.09
N PHE A 298 21.88 -5.60 10.57
CA PHE A 298 22.43 -5.24 9.27
C PHE A 298 22.40 -6.43 8.31
N LEU A 299 21.55 -6.35 7.28
CA LEU A 299 21.47 -7.36 6.22
C LEU A 299 21.84 -6.74 4.88
N ARG A 300 22.63 -7.44 4.06
CA ARG A 300 23.00 -7.01 2.72
C ARG A 300 23.15 -8.21 1.77
N GLY A 301 23.13 -7.95 0.47
CA GLY A 301 23.38 -8.99 -0.54
C GLY A 301 22.38 -10.15 -0.47
N ASP A 302 22.89 -11.38 -0.49
CA ASP A 302 22.04 -12.59 -0.52
C ASP A 302 21.24 -12.81 0.77
N GLU A 303 21.73 -12.35 1.90
CA GLU A 303 20.99 -12.45 3.16
C GLU A 303 19.77 -11.54 3.14
N LEU A 304 19.95 -10.29 2.72
CA LEU A 304 18.84 -9.35 2.53
C LEU A 304 17.82 -9.88 1.51
N ARG A 305 18.27 -10.43 0.38
CA ARG A 305 17.38 -11.05 -0.62
C ARG A 305 16.57 -12.19 -0.03
N ARG A 306 17.20 -13.10 0.73
CA ARG A 306 16.49 -14.21 1.39
C ARG A 306 15.46 -13.70 2.41
N LYS A 307 15.82 -12.68 3.21
CA LYS A 307 14.89 -12.06 4.15
C LYS A 307 13.70 -11.44 3.43
N LEU A 308 13.90 -10.73 2.33
CA LEU A 308 12.81 -10.14 1.55
C LEU A 308 11.87 -11.20 0.97
N VAL A 309 12.40 -12.31 0.44
CA VAL A 309 11.58 -13.43 -0.03
C VAL A 309 10.74 -14.01 1.12
N GLN A 310 11.32 -14.15 2.31
CA GLN A 310 10.58 -14.61 3.49
C GLN A 310 9.47 -13.63 3.88
N VAL A 311 9.77 -12.33 3.95
CA VAL A 311 8.78 -11.29 4.30
C VAL A 311 7.65 -11.23 3.28
N GLU A 312 7.95 -11.36 1.97
CA GLU A 312 6.92 -11.46 0.93
C GLU A 312 6.06 -12.72 1.07
N ALA A 313 6.67 -13.88 1.38
CA ALA A 313 5.93 -15.12 1.59
C ALA A 313 5.01 -15.03 2.82
N ASP A 314 5.51 -14.45 3.92
CA ASP A 314 4.75 -14.23 5.15
C ASP A 314 3.56 -13.30 4.92
N ALA A 315 3.76 -12.18 4.20
CA ALA A 315 2.69 -11.28 3.82
C ALA A 315 1.68 -11.94 2.87
N GLN A 316 2.16 -12.73 1.91
CA GLN A 316 1.29 -13.46 0.98
C GLN A 316 0.44 -14.52 1.66
N SER A 317 0.95 -15.17 2.71
CA SER A 317 0.24 -16.22 3.45
C SER A 317 -1.02 -15.69 4.12
N VAL A 318 -1.01 -14.42 4.50
CA VAL A 318 -2.12 -13.73 5.16
C VAL A 318 -2.81 -12.71 4.25
N ASP A 319 -2.55 -12.77 2.93
CA ASP A 319 -3.12 -11.83 1.95
C ASP A 319 -4.66 -11.89 2.01
N PRO A 320 -5.32 -10.82 2.48
CA PRO A 320 -6.76 -10.80 2.63
C PRO A 320 -7.47 -10.81 1.27
N ARG A 321 -6.82 -10.47 0.16
CA ARG A 321 -7.39 -10.60 -1.20
C ARG A 321 -7.65 -12.05 -1.58
N ARG A 322 -6.84 -12.99 -1.07
CA ARG A 322 -7.14 -14.44 -1.18
C ARG A 322 -8.34 -14.83 -0.33
N GLN A 323 -8.60 -14.08 0.74
CA GLN A 323 -9.70 -14.31 1.67
C GLN A 323 -10.98 -13.53 1.32
N ILE A 324 -10.99 -12.68 0.29
CA ILE A 324 -12.20 -11.98 -0.18
C ILE A 324 -13.18 -13.03 -0.71
N ARG A 325 -14.00 -13.57 0.20
CA ARG A 325 -15.37 -13.97 -0.11
C ARG A 325 -16.07 -12.68 -0.47
N SER A 326 -16.38 -12.49 -1.75
CA SER A 326 -17.21 -11.36 -2.16
C SER A 326 -18.41 -11.29 -1.21
N PRO A 327 -18.68 -10.13 -0.56
CA PRO A 327 -19.89 -9.97 0.21
C PRO A 327 -21.05 -10.39 -0.69
N ARG A 328 -21.92 -11.29 -0.20
CA ARG A 328 -23.08 -11.78 -0.97
C ARG A 328 -23.89 -10.63 -1.58
N THR A 329 -23.77 -9.42 -1.05
CA THR A 329 -24.28 -8.16 -1.60
C THR A 329 -23.99 -7.96 -3.08
N VAL A 330 -22.75 -8.16 -3.58
CA VAL A 330 -22.46 -7.97 -5.02
C VAL A 330 -23.21 -8.98 -5.88
N LEU A 331 -23.26 -10.24 -5.43
CA LEU A 331 -24.07 -11.28 -6.08
C LEU A 331 -25.56 -10.91 -6.05
N TRP A 332 -26.07 -10.45 -4.92
CA TRP A 332 -27.47 -10.01 -4.78
C TRP A 332 -27.79 -8.78 -5.63
N THR A 333 -26.87 -7.82 -5.73
CA THR A 333 -27.00 -6.67 -6.63
C THR A 333 -27.07 -7.11 -8.09
N LEU A 334 -26.19 -8.04 -8.51
CA LEU A 334 -26.23 -8.61 -9.86
C LEU A 334 -27.51 -9.41 -10.12
N VAL A 335 -27.99 -10.18 -9.13
CA VAL A 335 -29.26 -10.93 -9.21
C VAL A 335 -30.46 -10.00 -9.34
N VAL A 336 -30.53 -8.93 -8.53
CA VAL A 336 -31.61 -7.93 -8.61
C VAL A 336 -31.57 -7.20 -9.96
N MET A 337 -30.39 -6.80 -10.43
CA MET A 337 -30.23 -6.17 -11.75
C MET A 337 -30.66 -7.10 -12.89
N ALA A 338 -30.28 -8.39 -12.82
CA ALA A 338 -30.69 -9.39 -13.80
C ALA A 338 -32.21 -9.63 -13.76
N ALA A 339 -32.81 -9.69 -12.57
CA ALA A 339 -34.25 -9.85 -12.40
C ALA A 339 -35.03 -8.65 -12.98
N LEU A 340 -34.58 -7.42 -12.74
CA LEU A 340 -35.19 -6.21 -13.30
C LEU A 340 -35.02 -6.14 -14.84
N ALA A 341 -33.87 -6.58 -15.36
CA ALA A 341 -33.64 -6.66 -16.80
C ALA A 341 -34.56 -7.71 -17.46
N LEU A 342 -34.66 -8.90 -16.87
CA LEU A 342 -35.56 -9.96 -17.33
C LEU A 342 -37.02 -9.55 -17.26
N TRP A 343 -37.43 -8.86 -16.19
CA TRP A 343 -38.76 -8.26 -16.07
C TRP A 343 -39.01 -7.28 -17.21
N SER A 344 -38.07 -6.38 -17.48
CA SER A 344 -38.21 -5.37 -18.53
C SER A 344 -38.35 -6.00 -19.92
N VAL A 345 -37.59 -7.06 -20.19
CA VAL A 345 -37.69 -7.83 -21.45
C VAL A 345 -39.01 -8.59 -21.53
N TRP A 346 -39.44 -9.21 -20.44
CA TRP A 346 -40.73 -9.90 -20.37
C TRP A 346 -41.89 -8.95 -20.62
N GLU A 347 -41.92 -7.79 -19.96
CA GLU A 347 -42.96 -6.77 -20.15
C GLU A 347 -42.99 -6.28 -21.61
N MET A 348 -41.82 -6.08 -22.23
CA MET A 348 -41.69 -5.73 -23.65
C MET A 348 -42.24 -6.82 -24.58
N MET A 349 -42.08 -8.10 -24.25
CA MET A 349 -42.58 -9.22 -25.06
C MET A 349 -44.08 -9.48 -24.85
N THR A 350 -44.61 -9.25 -23.64
CA THR A 350 -46.01 -9.53 -23.29
C THR A 350 -46.96 -8.36 -23.49
N SER A 351 -46.46 -7.18 -23.85
CA SER A 351 -47.33 -6.04 -24.15
C SER A 351 -48.01 -6.24 -25.51
N GLU A 352 -49.11 -6.97 -25.54
CA GLU A 352 -50.05 -6.93 -26.66
C GLU A 352 -50.57 -5.51 -26.84
N THR A 353 -50.64 -5.10 -28.10
CA THR A 353 -51.16 -3.84 -28.62
C THR A 353 -52.53 -3.48 -28.04
N SER A 354 -52.56 -2.81 -26.89
CA SER A 354 -53.74 -2.13 -26.36
C SER A 354 -53.65 -0.65 -26.72
N SER A 355 -54.34 -0.28 -27.80
CA SER A 355 -54.47 1.07 -28.35
C SER A 355 -55.07 2.11 -27.39
N LYS A 356 -55.35 1.75 -26.13
CA LYS A 356 -55.83 2.67 -25.08
C LYS A 356 -54.80 2.97 -23.98
N ARG A 357 -53.66 2.26 -23.92
CA ARG A 357 -52.55 2.59 -22.99
C ARG A 357 -51.56 3.60 -23.58
N ALA A 358 -51.55 3.73 -24.91
CA ALA A 358 -50.71 4.65 -25.68
C ALA A 358 -50.92 6.14 -25.35
N ALA A 359 -52.02 6.52 -24.69
CA ALA A 359 -52.29 7.91 -24.33
C ALA A 359 -51.86 8.30 -22.89
N ARG A 360 -51.38 7.36 -22.07
CA ARG A 360 -51.06 7.65 -20.65
C ARG A 360 -49.69 7.18 -20.17
N ILE A 361 -49.00 6.34 -20.93
CA ILE A 361 -47.60 5.97 -20.68
C ILE A 361 -46.79 6.30 -21.93
N ASP A 362 -46.81 7.57 -22.32
CA ASP A 362 -45.80 8.06 -23.23
C ASP A 362 -44.46 8.13 -22.49
N ALA A 363 -43.50 7.37 -23.01
CA ALA A 363 -42.10 7.75 -23.17
C ALA A 363 -41.00 7.23 -22.21
N ILE A 364 -40.99 5.93 -21.90
CA ILE A 364 -39.69 5.22 -21.84
C ILE A 364 -39.62 4.23 -23.01
N HIS A 365 -39.19 4.76 -24.15
CA HIS A 365 -38.91 3.99 -25.35
C HIS A 365 -37.73 3.01 -25.08
N PRO A 366 -37.70 1.78 -25.63
CA PRO A 366 -36.58 0.84 -25.46
C PRO A 366 -35.20 1.42 -25.81
N SER A 367 -35.15 2.40 -26.70
CA SER A 367 -33.93 3.15 -27.04
C SER A 367 -33.40 4.00 -25.87
N LYS A 368 -34.28 4.49 -24.99
CA LYS A 368 -33.89 5.25 -23.80
C LYS A 368 -33.25 4.37 -22.72
N SER A 369 -33.75 3.16 -22.52
CA SER A 369 -33.16 2.20 -21.57
C SER A 369 -31.81 1.67 -22.06
N LEU A 370 -31.68 1.36 -23.35
CA LEU A 370 -30.39 1.03 -23.98
C LEU A 370 -29.36 2.16 -23.86
N GLY A 371 -29.80 3.41 -24.08
CA GLY A 371 -28.92 4.57 -23.90
C GLY A 371 -28.50 4.82 -22.45
N ALA A 372 -29.40 4.60 -21.48
CA ALA A 372 -29.04 4.67 -20.06
C ALA A 372 -28.02 3.58 -19.67
N ALA A 373 -28.16 2.37 -20.22
CA ALA A 373 -27.18 1.29 -20.02
C ALA A 373 -25.81 1.65 -20.62
N ALA A 374 -25.77 2.21 -21.83
CA ALA A 374 -24.53 2.66 -22.47
C ALA A 374 -23.86 3.80 -21.68
N LEU A 375 -24.63 4.78 -21.21
CA LEU A 375 -24.12 5.86 -20.34
C LEU A 375 -23.56 5.31 -19.03
N THR A 376 -24.17 4.26 -18.47
CA THR A 376 -23.69 3.59 -17.26
C THR A 376 -22.35 2.92 -17.50
N VAL A 377 -22.19 2.20 -18.62
CA VAL A 377 -20.90 1.60 -19.01
C VAL A 377 -19.84 2.68 -19.23
N ALA A 378 -20.17 3.76 -19.93
CA ALA A 378 -19.25 4.88 -20.16
C ALA A 378 -18.82 5.56 -18.85
N PHE A 379 -19.74 5.71 -17.89
CA PHE A 379 -19.44 6.22 -16.56
C PHE A 379 -18.50 5.31 -15.78
N VAL A 380 -18.71 3.98 -15.83
CA VAL A 380 -17.82 3.02 -15.19
C VAL A 380 -16.41 3.06 -15.78
N VAL A 381 -16.29 3.17 -17.11
CA VAL A 381 -14.99 3.32 -17.80
C VAL A 381 -14.32 4.67 -17.47
N TRP A 382 -15.10 5.73 -17.35
CA TRP A 382 -14.58 7.05 -16.96
C TRP A 382 -14.10 7.08 -15.50
N LEU A 383 -14.81 6.41 -14.59
CA LEU A 383 -14.37 6.26 -13.21
C LEU A 383 -13.07 5.45 -13.11
N SER A 384 -12.92 4.39 -13.90
CA SER A 384 -11.74 3.55 -13.85
C SER A 384 -10.48 4.19 -14.43
N SER A 385 -10.61 5.28 -15.22
CA SER A 385 -9.45 6.03 -15.74
C SER A 385 -8.82 6.98 -14.71
N GLY A 386 -9.54 7.30 -13.62
CA GLY A 386 -9.05 8.20 -12.56
C GLY A 386 -8.84 9.66 -12.98
N MET A 387 -9.33 10.05 -14.17
CA MET A 387 -9.06 11.37 -14.75
C MET A 387 -9.83 12.53 -14.08
N ALA A 388 -10.86 12.24 -13.28
CA ALA A 388 -11.66 13.24 -12.59
C ALA A 388 -12.08 12.77 -11.18
N PRO A 389 -12.22 13.69 -10.21
CA PRO A 389 -12.66 13.35 -8.85
C PRO A 389 -14.08 12.78 -8.85
N LEU A 390 -14.36 11.86 -7.91
CA LEU A 390 -15.61 11.07 -7.85
C LEU A 390 -16.88 11.92 -7.95
N TRP A 391 -16.94 13.06 -7.26
CA TRP A 391 -18.09 13.97 -7.28
C TRP A 391 -18.36 14.55 -8.69
N ALA A 392 -17.31 14.90 -9.44
CA ALA A 392 -17.43 15.44 -10.77
C ALA A 392 -17.91 14.38 -11.77
N SER A 393 -17.40 13.16 -11.63
CA SER A 393 -17.81 12.01 -12.43
C SER A 393 -19.29 11.63 -12.19
N ILE A 394 -19.73 11.56 -10.92
CA ILE A 394 -21.13 11.30 -10.56
C ILE A 394 -22.03 12.42 -11.10
N GLY A 395 -21.59 13.67 -10.97
CA GLY A 395 -22.31 14.83 -11.48
C GLY A 395 -22.53 14.77 -12.99
N GLY A 396 -21.46 14.49 -13.75
CA GLY A 396 -21.52 14.35 -15.20
C GLY A 396 -22.44 13.20 -15.65
N PHE A 397 -22.40 12.07 -14.95
CA PHE A 397 -23.26 10.92 -15.25
C PHE A 397 -24.74 11.23 -15.01
N MET A 398 -25.10 11.83 -13.87
CA MET A 398 -26.48 12.17 -13.54
C MET A 398 -27.06 13.20 -14.51
N LEU A 399 -26.28 14.22 -14.89
CA LEU A 399 -26.70 15.20 -15.89
C LEU A 399 -26.92 14.54 -17.26
N SER A 400 -26.03 13.65 -17.68
CA SER A 400 -26.12 12.95 -18.96
C SER A 400 -27.33 12.03 -19.01
N CYS A 401 -27.56 11.23 -17.96
CA CYS A 401 -28.73 10.37 -17.83
C CYS A 401 -30.04 11.17 -17.76
N GLY A 402 -30.07 12.24 -16.98
CA GLY A 402 -31.25 13.09 -16.87
C GLY A 402 -31.60 13.84 -18.16
N ALA A 403 -30.58 14.35 -18.86
CA ALA A 403 -30.75 14.96 -20.18
C ALA A 403 -31.25 13.95 -21.22
N TRP A 404 -30.71 12.72 -21.19
CA TRP A 404 -31.10 11.64 -22.10
C TRP A 404 -32.51 11.11 -21.87
N LEU A 405 -32.90 10.91 -20.60
CA LEU A 405 -34.20 10.34 -20.24
C LEU A 405 -35.35 11.35 -20.39
N GLY A 406 -35.16 12.56 -19.87
CA GLY A 406 -36.20 13.59 -19.83
C GLY A 406 -36.30 14.44 -21.09
N GLY A 407 -35.17 14.63 -21.79
CA GLY A 407 -34.99 15.75 -22.73
C GLY A 407 -35.12 17.07 -21.96
N LEU A 408 -34.17 18.00 -22.09
CA LEU A 408 -34.20 19.29 -21.36
C LEU A 408 -35.30 20.24 -21.92
N ARG A 409 -36.56 19.80 -21.93
CA ARG A 409 -37.69 20.42 -22.63
C ARG A 409 -38.11 21.76 -22.05
N THR A 410 -37.82 22.03 -20.77
CA THR A 410 -38.13 23.31 -20.11
C THR A 410 -37.01 23.77 -19.19
N ARG A 411 -36.83 25.09 -19.06
CA ARG A 411 -35.81 25.70 -18.18
C ARG A 411 -35.96 25.26 -16.72
N GLY A 412 -37.19 25.12 -16.22
CA GLY A 412 -37.44 24.66 -14.84
C GLY A 412 -36.98 23.23 -14.60
N MET A 413 -37.13 22.33 -15.59
CA MET A 413 -36.70 20.94 -15.46
C MET A 413 -35.18 20.79 -15.52
N ALA A 414 -34.51 21.62 -16.34
CA ALA A 414 -33.05 21.69 -16.37
C ALA A 414 -32.46 22.17 -15.03
N VAL A 415 -33.08 23.20 -14.42
CA VAL A 415 -32.67 23.71 -13.10
C VAL A 415 -32.92 22.68 -12.00
N ALA A 416 -34.06 22.01 -11.99
CA ALA A 416 -34.36 20.96 -11.02
C ALA A 416 -33.38 19.77 -11.12
N LEU A 417 -33.04 19.36 -12.35
CA LEU A 417 -32.06 18.29 -12.59
C LEU A 417 -30.66 18.71 -12.13
N LEU A 418 -30.25 19.95 -12.40
CA LEU A 418 -28.97 20.49 -11.95
C LEU A 418 -28.90 20.50 -10.41
N LEU A 419 -29.94 20.97 -9.73
CA LEU A 419 -30.01 21.01 -8.28
C LEU A 419 -29.99 19.61 -7.66
N LEU A 420 -30.74 18.65 -8.23
CA LEU A 420 -30.75 17.26 -7.78
C LEU A 420 -29.37 16.61 -7.96
N THR A 421 -28.71 16.86 -9.10
CA THR A 421 -27.35 16.38 -9.35
C THR A 421 -26.35 16.95 -8.35
N VAL A 422 -26.41 18.26 -8.08
CA VAL A 422 -25.50 18.89 -7.11
C VAL A 422 -25.74 18.33 -5.71
N ALA A 423 -27.01 18.17 -5.30
CA ALA A 423 -27.36 17.63 -4.00
C ALA A 423 -26.95 16.16 -3.83
N LEU A 424 -27.21 15.31 -4.84
CA LEU A 424 -26.83 13.89 -4.81
C LEU A 424 -25.33 13.70 -4.99
N SER A 425 -24.66 14.49 -5.84
CA SER A 425 -23.20 14.44 -5.99
C SER A 425 -22.50 14.88 -4.70
N ALA A 426 -22.93 15.97 -4.07
CA ALA A 426 -22.43 16.39 -2.77
C ALA A 426 -22.77 15.36 -1.67
N GLY A 427 -23.97 14.78 -1.70
CA GLY A 427 -24.41 13.74 -0.76
C GLY A 427 -23.61 12.46 -0.89
N PHE A 428 -23.37 11.95 -2.11
CA PHE A 428 -22.55 10.78 -2.37
C PHE A 428 -21.06 11.06 -2.13
N HIS A 429 -20.57 12.26 -2.44
CA HIS A 429 -19.23 12.66 -2.04
C HIS A 429 -19.10 12.65 -0.51
N TYR A 430 -20.06 13.22 0.21
CA TYR A 430 -20.06 13.16 1.67
C TYR A 430 -20.14 11.72 2.18
N LEU A 431 -21.05 10.91 1.62
CA LEU A 431 -21.25 9.52 1.99
C LEU A 431 -20.00 8.68 1.71
N PHE A 432 -19.36 8.81 0.56
CA PHE A 432 -18.21 8.00 0.18
C PHE A 432 -16.86 8.57 0.64
N THR A 433 -16.76 9.86 0.92
CA THR A 433 -15.52 10.53 1.35
C THR A 433 -15.47 10.80 2.86
N TYR A 434 -16.61 10.85 3.56
CA TYR A 434 -16.63 11.09 5.00
C TYR A 434 -17.37 10.00 5.80
N LEU A 435 -18.30 9.25 5.19
CA LEU A 435 -19.07 8.22 5.90
C LEU A 435 -18.58 6.78 5.63
N PHE A 436 -18.20 6.46 4.38
CA PHE A 436 -17.71 5.15 3.93
C PHE A 436 -16.21 5.11 3.67
N VAL A 437 -15.57 6.27 3.60
CA VAL A 437 -14.15 6.40 3.93
C VAL A 437 -14.07 6.32 5.46
N VAL A 438 -13.43 5.38 6.15
CA VAL A 438 -12.39 4.38 5.80
C VAL A 438 -11.43 4.98 4.77
N ASP A 439 -10.61 5.94 5.20
CA ASP A 439 -9.65 6.65 4.33
C ASP A 439 -8.89 5.62 3.47
N PHE A 440 -9.11 5.72 2.14
CA PHE A 440 -8.57 4.84 1.10
C PHE A 440 -7.04 4.77 1.10
#